data_AF-T1A9N1-F1
#
_entry.id   AF-T1A9N1-F1
#
_cell.length_a   1.000
_cell.length_b   1.000
_cell.length_c   1.000
_cell.angle_alpha   90.00
_cell.angle_beta   90.00
_cell.angle_gamma   90.00
#
_symmetry.space_group_name_H-M   'P 1'
#
loop_
_entity.id
_entity.type
_entity.pdbx_description
1 polymer ?
#
loop_
_entity_poly.entity_id
_entity_poly.type
_entity_poly.pdbx_seq_one_letter_code
_entity_poly.pdbx_strand_id
1 'polypeptide(L)' 'IGLDVCKDIMDSIYNETKDEKFKPTEMLVKLVSEGKLGRKSGEGFYQYDK' A
#
# COMPACT_ATOMS: atom_id res chain seq x y z
N ILE A 1 3.81 -10.68 0.72
CA ILE A 1 3.76 -9.52 -0.20
C ILE A 1 3.54 -8.30 0.66
N GLY A 2 4.40 -7.29 0.57
CA GLY A 2 4.30 -6.08 1.40
C GLY A 2 3.39 -5.03 0.77
N LEU A 3 2.90 -4.13 1.61
CA LEU A 3 2.00 -3.03 1.19
C LEU A 3 2.67 -2.05 0.21
N ASP A 4 3.99 -1.94 0.27
CA ASP A 4 4.84 -1.22 -0.68
C ASP A 4 4.61 -1.69 -2.12
N VAL A 5 4.68 -3.00 -2.34
CA VAL A 5 4.58 -3.58 -3.69
C VAL A 5 3.17 -3.40 -4.26
N CYS A 6 2.14 -3.55 -3.43
CA CYS A 6 0.76 -3.32 -3.86
C CYS A 6 0.52 -1.86 -4.25
N LYS A 7 1.11 -0.89 -3.52
CA LYS A 7 1.02 0.53 -3.85
C LYS A 7 1.67 0.80 -5.21
N ASP A 8 2.89 0.31 -5.45
CA ASP A 8 3.62 0.59 -6.69
C ASP A 8 2.92 0.01 -7.93
N ILE A 9 2.31 -1.17 -7.79
CA ILE A 9 1.51 -1.77 -8.87
C ILE A 9 0.26 -0.93 -9.13
N MET A 10 -0.45 -0.51 -8.08
CA MET A 10 -1.62 0.38 -8.22
C MET A 10 -1.26 1.72 -8.86
N ASP A 11 -0.16 2.36 -8.44
CA ASP A 11 0.31 3.61 -9.03
C ASP A 11 0.68 3.43 -10.51
N SER A 12 1.34 2.33 -10.87
CA SER A 12 1.68 2.04 -12.28
C SER A 12 0.42 1.87 -13.13
N ILE A 13 -0.54 1.06 -12.66
CA ILE A 13 -1.82 0.87 -13.34
C ILE A 13 -2.61 2.17 -13.42
N TYR A 14 -2.65 2.94 -12.34
CA TYR A 14 -3.33 4.24 -12.30
C TYR A 14 -2.69 5.24 -13.26
N ASN A 15 -1.37 5.27 -13.38
CA ASN A 15 -0.68 6.16 -14.30
C ASN A 15 -0.94 5.79 -15.77
N GLU A 16 -1.06 4.50 -16.08
CA GLU A 16 -1.36 4.01 -17.44
C GLU A 16 -2.84 4.15 -17.81
N THR A 17 -3.76 3.81 -16.90
CA THR A 17 -5.21 3.76 -17.19
C THR A 17 -5.95 5.04 -16.81
N LYS A 18 -5.40 5.82 -15.87
CA LYS A 18 -6.07 6.95 -15.18
C LYS A 18 -7.44 6.60 -14.60
N ASP A 19 -7.69 5.32 -14.32
CA ASP A 19 -8.94 4.85 -13.75
C ASP A 19 -8.91 5.00 -12.22
N GLU A 20 -9.83 5.79 -11.67
CA GLU A 20 -9.90 6.08 -10.22
C GLU A 20 -10.05 4.84 -9.34
N LYS A 21 -10.45 3.69 -9.91
CA LYS A 21 -10.48 2.40 -9.19
C LYS A 21 -9.12 1.92 -8.71
N PHE A 22 -8.04 2.32 -9.38
CA PHE A 22 -6.66 1.96 -9.01
C PHE A 22 -5.94 3.07 -8.27
N LYS A 23 -6.61 4.18 -7.96
CA LYS A 23 -6.02 5.29 -7.24
C LYS A 23 -5.67 4.83 -5.81
N PRO A 24 -4.39 4.87 -5.39
CA PRO A 24 -4.03 4.55 -4.02
C PRO A 24 -4.65 5.58 -3.07
N THR A 25 -5.31 5.11 -2.02
CA THR A 25 -5.90 5.97 -0.99
C THR A 25 -4.80 6.61 -0.15
N GLU A 26 -5.00 7.86 0.30
CA GLU A 26 -4.02 8.59 1.13
C GLU A 26 -3.61 7.80 2.38
N MET A 27 -4.55 7.04 2.95
CA MET A 27 -4.28 6.16 4.09
C MET A 27 -3.22 5.10 3.75
N LEU A 28 -3.31 4.47 2.58
CA LEU A 28 -2.37 3.44 2.14
C LEU A 28 -0.97 4.03 1.89
N VAL A 29 -0.91 5.22 1.27
CA VAL A 29 0.36 5.93 1.04
C VAL A 29 1.04 6.28 2.36
N LYS A 30 0.26 6.75 3.35
CA LYS A 30 0.78 7.09 4.68
C LYS A 30 1.34 5.87 5.41
N LEU A 31 0.64 4.74 5.37
CA LEU A 31 1.11 3.47 5.97
C LEU A 31 2.42 2.97 5.34
N VAL A 32 2.55 3.05 4.01
CA VAL A 32 3.78 2.68 3.32
C VAL A 32 4.92 3.64 3.66
N SER A 33 4.64 4.95 3.74
CA SER A 33 5.62 5.99 4.12
C SER A 33 6.12 5.82 5.57
N GLU A 34 5.26 5.34 6.47
CA GLU A 34 5.61 5.02 7.86
C GLU A 34 6.36 3.68 8.01
N GLY A 35 6.63 2.95 6.92
CA GLY A 35 7.32 1.64 6.97
C GLY A 35 6.45 0.49 7.49
N LYS A 36 5.13 0.70 7.58
CA LYS A 36 4.14 -0.28 8.01
C LYS A 36 3.75 -1.18 6.85
N LEU A 37 4.63 -2.14 6.55
CA LEU A 37 4.54 -2.96 5.35
C LEU A 37 3.72 -4.24 5.55
N GLY A 38 3.03 -4.36 6.68
CA GLY A 38 2.20 -5.50 7.06
C GLY A 38 2.98 -6.54 7.85
N ARG A 39 2.74 -7.83 7.56
CA ARG A 39 3.29 -8.95 8.33
C ARG A 39 4.82 -8.95 8.45
N LYS A 40 5.55 -8.38 7.48
CA LYS A 40 7.02 -8.26 7.54
C LYS A 40 7.52 -7.20 8.53
N SER A 41 6.69 -6.19 8.83
CA SER A 41 7.02 -5.11 9.77
C SER A 41 6.31 -5.29 11.13
N GLY A 42 5.50 -6.34 11.32
CA GLY A 42 4.63 -6.50 12.49
C GLY A 42 3.40 -5.59 12.48
N GLU A 43 3.34 -4.60 11.59
CA GLU A 43 2.24 -3.65 11.50
C GLU A 43 2.01 -3.20 10.04
N GLY A 44 0.74 -3.12 9.63
CA GLY A 44 0.27 -2.63 8.34
C GLY A 44 -1.13 -2.04 8.47
N PHE A 45 -2.08 -2.49 7.64
CA PHE A 45 -3.51 -2.19 7.85
C PHE A 45 -4.04 -2.75 9.18
N TYR A 46 -3.43 -3.83 9.64
CA TYR A 46 -3.70 -4.45 10.92
C TYR A 46 -2.38 -4.56 11.68
N GLN A 47 -2.45 -4.50 13.02
CA GLN A 47 -1.35 -4.95 13.86
C GLN A 47 -1.29 -6.47 13.75
N TYR A 48 -0.19 -6.95 13.19
CA TYR A 48 0.13 -8.37 13.16
C TYR A 48 0.85 -8.67 14.46
N ASP A 49 0.11 -8.62 15.57
CA ASP A 49 0.57 -9.24 16.82
C ASP A 49 0.59 -10.75 16.60
N LYS A 50 1.71 -11.34 16.97
CA LYS A 50 2.23 -12.68 16.65
C LYS A 50 1.22 -13.80 16.41
#